data_AF-A0A962GSU3-F1
#
_entry.id   AF-A0A962GSU3-F1
#
_cell.length_a   1.000
_cell.length_b   1.000
_cell.length_c   1.000
_cell.angle_alpha   90.00
_cell.angle_beta   90.00
_cell.angle_gamma   90.00
#
_symmetry.space_group_name_H-M   'P 1'
#
loop_
_entity.id
_entity.type
_entity.pdbx_description
1 polymer ?
#
loop_
_entity_poly.entity_id
_entity_poly.type
_entity_poly.pdbx_seq_one_letter_code
_entity_poly.pdbx_strand_id
1 'polypeptide(L)'
;VKRMICIADSQFQDELRQTAVQFNKLSADWEVPQNFRNNTAQVLDKQFSQFKSSGFFPIFPFGCDFTDEELVIVKALKYLKSQAGSTFSKIKLLIKSLMHNSKQDNSKYLQRMNLQTPQNSEEKISRKLLIFALKQTQTR
;
A
#
# COMPACT_ATOMS: atom_id res chain seq x y z
N VAL A 1 -13.70 -16.46 23.80
CA VAL A 1 -12.26 -16.59 23.46
C VAL A 1 -12.01 -17.54 22.28
N LYS A 2 -12.48 -18.80 22.31
CA LYS A 2 -12.31 -19.80 21.22
C LYS A 2 -12.48 -19.25 19.79
N ARG A 3 -13.62 -18.61 19.51
CA ARG A 3 -13.95 -18.03 18.19
C ARG A 3 -13.00 -16.92 17.75
N MET A 4 -12.55 -16.07 18.68
CA MET A 4 -11.58 -15.00 18.39
C MET A 4 -10.22 -15.57 18.00
N ILE A 5 -9.77 -16.64 18.66
CA ILE A 5 -8.54 -17.33 18.28
C ILE A 5 -8.68 -17.93 16.88
N CYS A 6 -9.83 -18.53 16.55
CA CYS A 6 -10.04 -19.16 15.24
C CYS A 6 -10.01 -18.17 14.05
N ILE A 7 -10.31 -16.88 14.26
CA ILE A 7 -10.22 -15.84 13.21
C ILE A 7 -8.90 -15.07 13.22
N ALA A 8 -8.04 -15.30 14.21
CA ALA A 8 -6.72 -14.68 14.29
C ALA A 8 -5.79 -15.29 13.24
N ASP A 9 -4.74 -14.54 12.87
CA ASP A 9 -3.67 -15.10 12.03
C ASP A 9 -3.06 -16.32 12.74
N SER A 10 -2.87 -17.39 11.98
CA SER A 10 -2.45 -18.70 12.47
C SER A 10 -1.11 -18.66 13.20
N GLN A 11 -0.23 -17.71 12.85
CA GLN A 11 1.05 -17.54 13.54
C GLN A 11 0.90 -17.11 15.01
N PHE A 12 -0.22 -16.48 15.38
CA PHE A 12 -0.49 -16.01 16.75
C PHE A 12 -1.46 -16.92 17.53
N GLN A 13 -2.08 -17.88 16.86
CA GLN A 13 -3.15 -18.70 17.45
C GLN A 13 -2.69 -19.48 18.69
N ASP A 14 -1.49 -20.06 18.66
CA ASP A 14 -0.97 -20.84 19.78
C ASP A 14 -0.58 -19.97 20.97
N GLU A 15 0.04 -18.81 20.74
CA GLU A 15 0.34 -17.83 21.79
C GLU A 15 -0.94 -17.34 22.46
N LEU A 16 -1.94 -16.92 21.65
CA LEU A 16 -3.24 -16.47 22.16
C LEU A 16 -3.97 -17.56 22.96
N ARG A 17 -3.85 -18.82 22.54
CA ARG A 17 -4.39 -19.97 23.27
C ARG A 17 -3.68 -20.14 24.61
N GLN A 18 -2.35 -20.14 24.63
CA GLN A 18 -1.54 -20.26 25.85
C GLN A 18 -1.88 -19.15 26.85
N THR A 19 -1.94 -17.90 26.39
CA THR A 19 -2.36 -16.77 27.23
C THR A 19 -3.78 -16.98 27.78
N ALA A 20 -4.72 -17.43 26.95
CA ALA A 20 -6.08 -17.67 27.41
C ALA A 20 -6.18 -18.78 28.48
N VAL A 21 -5.37 -19.83 28.36
CA VAL A 21 -5.26 -20.90 29.37
C VAL A 21 -4.65 -20.36 30.66
N GLN A 22 -3.55 -19.60 30.58
CA GLN A 22 -2.89 -18.99 31.73
C GLN A 22 -3.84 -18.13 32.57
N PHE A 23 -4.74 -17.38 31.92
CA PHE A 23 -5.72 -16.54 32.59
C PHE A 23 -7.07 -17.25 32.86
N ASN A 24 -7.11 -18.58 32.79
CA ASN A 24 -8.30 -19.41 33.05
C ASN A 24 -9.52 -19.05 32.17
N LYS A 25 -9.30 -18.45 30.99
CA LYS A 25 -10.36 -18.10 30.01
C LYS A 25 -10.66 -19.24 29.04
N LEU A 26 -9.84 -20.29 29.08
CA LEU A 26 -9.88 -21.41 28.15
C LEU A 26 -9.33 -22.66 28.84
N SER A 27 -9.92 -23.81 28.54
CA SER A 27 -9.43 -25.09 29.05
C SER A 27 -8.10 -25.47 28.39
N ALA A 28 -7.21 -26.10 29.15
CA ALA A 28 -5.86 -26.46 28.69
C ALA A 28 -5.85 -27.48 27.54
N ASP A 29 -6.85 -28.36 27.52
CA ASP A 29 -7.10 -29.39 26.49
C ASP A 29 -7.71 -28.83 25.20
N TRP A 30 -8.17 -27.57 25.21
CA TRP A 30 -8.73 -27.00 24.01
C TRP A 30 -7.61 -26.64 23.03
N GLU A 31 -7.78 -27.08 21.79
CA GLU A 31 -6.91 -26.78 20.66
C GLU A 31 -7.68 -26.05 19.56
N VAL A 32 -6.95 -25.30 18.74
CA VAL A 32 -7.54 -24.66 17.57
C VAL A 32 -7.86 -25.72 16.51
N PRO A 33 -9.13 -25.84 16.05
CA PRO A 33 -9.49 -26.86 15.08
C PRO A 33 -8.71 -26.70 13.76
N GLN A 34 -8.36 -27.82 13.14
CA GLN A 34 -7.52 -27.87 11.93
C GLN A 34 -7.99 -26.93 10.80
N ASN A 35 -9.30 -26.79 10.61
CA ASN A 35 -9.88 -25.93 9.57
C ASN A 35 -9.51 -24.44 9.73
N PHE A 36 -9.06 -24.00 10.91
CA PHE A 36 -8.68 -22.61 11.20
C PHE A 36 -7.16 -22.39 11.26
N ARG A 37 -6.36 -23.46 11.15
CA ARG A 37 -4.89 -23.43 11.25
C ARG A 37 -4.18 -22.86 10.01
N ASN A 38 -4.93 -22.58 8.95
CA ASN A 38 -4.40 -22.08 7.68
C ASN A 38 -4.87 -20.65 7.35
N ASN A 39 -5.28 -19.89 8.36
CA ASN A 39 -5.59 -18.47 8.24
C ASN A 39 -4.29 -17.65 8.32
N THR A 40 -3.52 -17.59 7.23
CA THR A 40 -2.28 -16.81 7.14
C THR A 40 -2.40 -15.77 6.03
N ALA A 41 -1.69 -14.65 6.16
CA ALA A 41 -1.67 -13.60 5.15
C ALA A 41 -1.34 -14.13 3.74
N GLN A 42 -0.40 -15.07 3.61
CA GLN A 42 0.01 -15.65 2.34
C GLN A 42 -1.09 -16.51 1.69
N VAL A 43 -1.80 -17.30 2.50
CA VAL A 43 -2.90 -18.14 2.00
C VAL A 43 -4.08 -17.27 1.58
N LEU A 44 -4.43 -16.27 2.39
CA LEU A 44 -5.46 -15.31 2.05
C LEU A 44 -5.11 -14.56 0.77
N ASP A 45 -3.88 -14.08 0.61
CA ASP A 45 -3.48 -13.37 -0.61
C ASP A 45 -3.60 -14.25 -1.85
N LYS A 46 -3.18 -15.52 -1.76
CA LYS A 46 -3.35 -16.49 -2.85
C LYS A 46 -4.83 -16.73 -3.17
N GLN A 47 -5.67 -16.97 -2.16
CA GLN A 47 -7.10 -17.25 -2.33
C GLN A 47 -7.87 -16.06 -2.92
N PHE A 48 -7.53 -14.84 -2.48
CA PHE A 48 -8.25 -13.63 -2.88
C PHE A 48 -7.61 -12.89 -4.07
N SER A 49 -6.48 -13.35 -4.59
CA SER A 49 -5.76 -12.73 -5.71
C SER A 49 -6.67 -12.48 -6.93
N GLN A 50 -7.43 -13.47 -7.37
CA GLN A 50 -8.35 -13.34 -8.51
C GLN A 50 -9.44 -12.29 -8.27
N PHE A 51 -10.00 -12.24 -7.06
CA PHE A 51 -11.02 -11.27 -6.69
C PHE A 51 -10.46 -9.85 -6.59
N LYS A 52 -9.22 -9.70 -6.11
CA LYS A 52 -8.48 -8.42 -6.15
C LYS A 52 -8.30 -7.94 -7.58
N SER A 53 -7.85 -8.81 -8.49
CA SER A 53 -7.70 -8.49 -9.90
C SER A 53 -9.03 -8.17 -10.59
N SER A 54 -10.14 -8.73 -10.10
CA SER A 54 -11.49 -8.47 -10.60
C SER A 54 -12.14 -7.21 -9.99
N GLY A 55 -11.42 -6.48 -9.13
CA GLY A 55 -11.89 -5.20 -8.56
C GLY A 55 -12.80 -5.32 -7.33
N PHE A 56 -13.01 -6.51 -6.77
CA PHE A 56 -13.88 -6.69 -5.59
C PHE A 56 -13.31 -6.11 -4.29
N PHE A 57 -11.99 -5.92 -4.22
CA PHE A 57 -11.29 -5.39 -3.05
C PHE A 57 -10.59 -4.08 -3.41
N PRO A 58 -11.33 -2.96 -3.49
CA PRO A 58 -10.72 -1.65 -3.70
C PRO A 58 -9.80 -1.29 -2.54
N ILE A 59 -8.83 -0.40 -2.81
CA ILE A 59 -7.84 0.05 -1.81
C ILE A 59 -8.54 0.67 -0.58
N PHE A 60 -9.68 1.33 -0.79
CA PHE A 60 -10.49 1.98 0.25
C PHE A 60 -11.93 1.42 0.22
N PRO A 61 -12.21 0.29 0.90
CA PRO A 61 -13.50 -0.42 0.81
C PRO A 61 -14.67 0.30 1.48
N PHE A 62 -14.39 1.24 2.38
CA PHE A 62 -15.41 2.04 3.08
C PHE A 62 -15.56 3.45 2.49
N GLY A 63 -15.02 3.67 1.29
CA GLY A 63 -14.91 5.00 0.68
C GLY A 63 -13.70 5.77 1.18
N CYS A 64 -13.35 6.83 0.44
CA CYS A 64 -12.38 7.85 0.85
C CYS A 64 -12.75 9.18 0.22
N ASP A 65 -12.32 10.29 0.82
CA ASP A 65 -12.52 11.63 0.29
C ASP A 65 -11.60 11.96 -0.91
N PHE A 66 -10.80 10.98 -1.35
CA PHE A 66 -9.94 11.13 -2.53
C PHE A 66 -10.70 10.75 -3.80
N THR A 67 -10.58 11.60 -4.80
CA THR A 67 -10.91 11.30 -6.19
C THR A 67 -9.95 10.28 -6.80
N ASP A 68 -10.33 9.66 -7.92
CA ASP A 68 -9.48 8.71 -8.64
C ASP A 68 -8.13 9.33 -9.05
N GLU A 69 -8.12 10.60 -9.46
CA GLU A 69 -6.87 11.32 -9.75
C GLU A 69 -5.98 11.46 -8.51
N GLU A 70 -6.56 11.74 -7.36
CA GLU A 70 -5.82 11.90 -6.11
C GLU A 70 -5.25 10.57 -5.62
N LEU A 71 -5.97 9.47 -5.81
CA LEU A 71 -5.45 8.14 -5.49
C LEU A 71 -4.19 7.81 -6.32
N VAL A 72 -4.20 8.17 -7.61
CA VAL A 72 -3.02 8.02 -8.47
C VAL A 72 -1.86 8.91 -7.99
N ILE A 73 -2.13 10.17 -7.63
CA ILE A 73 -1.13 11.08 -7.08
C ILE A 73 -0.56 10.54 -5.77
N VAL A 74 -1.40 10.04 -4.85
CA VAL A 74 -0.97 9.44 -3.58
C VAL A 74 -0.05 8.25 -3.81
N LYS A 75 -0.35 7.37 -4.78
CA LYS A 75 0.53 6.24 -5.17
C LYS A 75 1.90 6.76 -5.63
N ALA A 76 1.92 7.78 -6.49
CA ALA A 76 3.15 8.40 -6.99
C ALA A 76 3.98 9.06 -5.88
N LEU A 77 3.34 9.81 -4.97
CA LEU A 77 4.02 10.46 -3.84
C LEU A 77 4.58 9.45 -2.83
N LYS A 78 3.82 8.37 -2.53
CA LYS A 78 4.31 7.26 -1.69
C LYS A 78 5.54 6.60 -2.30
N TYR A 79 5.56 6.40 -3.62
CA TYR A 79 6.74 5.89 -4.34
C TYR A 79 7.94 6.85 -4.21
N LEU A 80 7.76 8.16 -4.40
CA LEU A 80 8.85 9.13 -4.21
C LEU A 80 9.40 9.06 -2.78
N LYS A 81 8.50 9.01 -1.78
CA LYS A 81 8.88 8.89 -0.36
C LYS A 81 9.68 7.62 -0.09
N SER A 82 9.27 6.46 -0.62
CA SER A 82 10.00 5.20 -0.40
C SER A 82 11.38 5.18 -1.04
N GLN A 83 11.59 5.95 -2.11
CA GLN A 83 12.89 6.08 -2.78
C GLN A 83 13.79 7.17 -2.19
N ALA A 84 13.22 8.08 -1.39
CA ALA A 84 13.92 9.25 -0.84
C ALA A 84 14.55 9.01 0.54
N GLY A 85 15.04 7.79 0.82
CA GLY A 85 15.53 7.38 2.14
C GLY A 85 16.83 8.04 2.61
N SER A 86 17.63 8.62 1.70
CA SER A 86 18.87 9.34 2.04
C SER A 86 19.12 10.53 1.11
N THR A 87 19.97 11.48 1.51
CA THR A 87 20.32 12.66 0.69
C THR A 87 20.87 12.26 -0.67
N PHE A 88 21.75 11.24 -0.72
CA PHE A 88 22.26 10.68 -1.98
C PHE A 88 21.15 10.08 -2.85
N SER A 89 20.20 9.35 -2.24
CA SER A 89 19.07 8.76 -2.97
C SER A 89 18.14 9.83 -3.55
N LYS A 90 17.93 10.94 -2.83
CA LYS A 90 17.19 12.12 -3.35
C LYS A 90 17.87 12.74 -4.57
N ILE A 91 19.19 12.94 -4.53
CA ILE A 91 19.96 13.46 -5.66
C ILE A 91 19.88 12.51 -6.86
N LYS A 92 20.06 11.20 -6.63
CA LYS A 92 19.94 10.17 -7.69
C LYS A 92 18.54 10.18 -8.31
N LEU A 93 17.50 10.34 -7.50
CA LEU A 93 16.10 10.42 -7.94
C LEU A 93 15.86 11.67 -8.79
N LEU A 94 16.40 12.81 -8.38
CA LEU A 94 16.35 14.06 -9.15
C LEU A 94 17.01 13.90 -10.52
N ILE A 95 18.24 13.38 -10.57
CA ILE A 95 18.96 13.15 -11.83
C ILE A 95 18.16 12.22 -12.76
N LYS A 96 17.65 11.10 -12.23
CA LYS A 96 16.79 10.18 -12.99
C LYS A 96 15.53 10.86 -13.54
N SER A 97 14.90 11.72 -12.75
CA SER A 97 13.71 12.47 -13.19
C SER A 97 14.03 13.49 -14.28
N LEU A 98 15.21 14.14 -14.21
CA LEU A 98 15.66 15.12 -15.19
C LEU A 98 15.98 14.50 -16.55
N MET A 99 16.55 13.29 -16.55
CA MET A 99 16.86 12.52 -17.75
C MET A 99 15.62 11.92 -18.41
N HIS A 100 14.44 12.04 -17.78
CA HIS A 100 13.24 11.39 -18.26
C HIS A 100 12.20 12.36 -18.81
N ASN A 101 11.91 12.24 -20.10
CA ASN A 101 10.77 12.89 -20.73
C ASN A 101 9.62 11.89 -20.87
N SER A 102 8.50 12.18 -20.21
CA SER A 102 7.27 11.42 -20.40
C SER A 102 6.48 12.00 -21.58
N LYS A 103 6.04 11.13 -22.50
CA LYS A 103 5.09 11.48 -23.57
C LYS A 103 3.62 11.32 -23.13
N GLN A 104 3.36 10.80 -21.92
CA GLN A 104 2.01 10.63 -21.41
C GLN A 104 1.41 11.97 -21.00
N ASP A 105 0.12 12.14 -21.31
CA ASP A 105 -0.66 13.25 -20.79
C ASP A 105 -0.83 13.09 -19.26
N ASN A 106 -0.19 14.00 -18.53
CA ASN A 106 -0.26 14.09 -17.08
C ASN A 106 -0.94 15.40 -16.63
N SER A 107 -1.60 16.12 -17.55
CA SER A 107 -2.20 17.43 -17.32
C SER A 107 -3.11 17.45 -16.10
N LYS A 108 -4.04 16.50 -15.98
CA LYS A 108 -4.98 16.39 -14.86
C LYS A 108 -4.31 16.26 -13.50
N TYR A 109 -3.25 15.45 -13.41
CA TYR A 109 -2.52 15.25 -12.15
C TYR A 109 -1.68 16.48 -11.78
N LEU A 110 -1.06 17.10 -12.78
CA LEU A 110 -0.31 18.34 -12.60
C LEU A 110 -1.22 19.50 -12.21
N GLN A 111 -2.41 19.59 -12.78
CA GLN A 111 -3.39 20.61 -12.43
C GLN A 111 -3.85 20.44 -10.98
N ARG A 112 -4.17 19.21 -10.55
CA ARG A 112 -4.58 18.95 -9.16
C ARG A 112 -3.50 19.32 -8.14
N MET A 113 -2.23 19.18 -8.51
CA MET A 113 -1.07 19.55 -7.69
C MET A 113 -0.60 21.01 -7.88
N ASN A 114 -1.29 21.83 -8.68
CA ASN A 114 -0.88 23.20 -9.05
C ASN A 114 0.52 23.28 -9.72
N LEU A 115 0.90 22.25 -10.47
CA LEU A 115 2.20 22.12 -11.16
C LEU A 115 2.10 22.20 -12.69
N GLN A 116 0.94 22.57 -13.23
CA GLN A 116 0.74 22.68 -14.68
C GLN A 116 1.58 23.81 -15.30
N THR A 117 1.72 24.93 -14.59
CA THR A 117 2.50 26.11 -15.00
C THR A 117 3.46 26.52 -13.88
N PRO A 118 4.60 25.81 -13.72
CA PRO A 118 5.53 26.04 -12.62
C PRO A 118 6.24 27.39 -12.78
N GLN A 119 6.19 28.23 -11.75
CA GLN A 119 6.72 29.59 -11.74
C GLN A 119 8.16 29.64 -11.23
N ASN A 120 8.50 28.79 -10.25
CA ASN A 120 9.82 28.76 -9.61
C ASN A 120 10.57 27.44 -9.86
N SER A 121 11.86 27.40 -9.50
CA SER A 121 12.72 26.23 -9.68
C SER A 121 12.27 25.02 -8.87
N GLU A 122 11.70 25.24 -7.68
CA GLU A 122 11.18 24.18 -6.81
C GLU A 122 9.98 23.46 -7.45
N GLU A 123 9.04 24.21 -8.01
CA GLU A 123 7.88 23.69 -8.75
C GLU A 123 8.31 22.96 -10.02
N LYS A 124 9.34 23.46 -10.73
CA LYS A 124 9.91 22.75 -11.89
C LYS A 124 10.48 21.39 -11.51
N ILE A 125 11.18 21.31 -10.37
CA ILE A 125 11.70 20.06 -9.83
C ILE A 125 10.55 19.13 -9.41
N SER A 126 9.59 19.65 -8.65
CA SER A 126 8.44 18.90 -8.15
C SER A 126 7.60 18.33 -9.29
N ARG A 127 7.37 19.11 -10.35
CA ARG A 127 6.72 18.67 -11.59
C ARG A 127 7.44 17.49 -12.22
N LYS A 128 8.77 17.57 -12.37
CA LYS A 128 9.56 16.48 -12.99
C LYS A 128 9.57 15.22 -12.14
N LEU A 129 9.71 15.36 -10.81
CA LEU A 129 9.63 14.23 -9.88
C LEU A 129 8.26 13.56 -9.94
N LEU A 130 7.18 14.35 -9.97
CA LEU A 130 5.82 13.82 -10.05
C LEU A 130 5.58 13.08 -11.37
N ILE A 131 5.95 13.66 -12.51
CA ILE A 131 5.85 13.00 -13.82
C ILE A 131 6.64 11.67 -13.83
N PHE A 132 7.85 11.68 -13.28
CA PHE A 132 8.66 10.47 -13.17
C PHE A 132 7.96 9.40 -12.32
N ALA A 133 7.42 9.78 -11.16
CA ALA A 133 6.75 8.86 -10.26
C ALA A 133 5.43 8.32 -10.82
N LEU A 134 4.64 9.16 -11.49
CA LEU A 134 3.40 8.76 -12.17
C LEU A 134 3.69 7.65 -13.19
N LYS A 135 4.75 7.79 -13.99
CA LYS A 135 5.15 6.73 -14.92
C LYS A 135 5.51 5.42 -14.21
N GLN A 136 6.31 5.48 -13.15
CA GLN A 136 6.76 4.27 -12.42
C GLN A 136 5.60 3.54 -11.74
N THR A 137 4.56 4.26 -11.34
CA THR A 137 3.42 3.72 -10.61
C THR A 137 2.24 3.35 -11.50
N GLN A 138 2.15 3.86 -12.73
CA GLN A 138 1.15 3.45 -13.73
C GLN A 138 1.59 2.24 -14.56
N THR A 139 2.89 1.97 -14.68
CA THR A 139 3.42 0.79 -15.40
C THR A 139 3.36 -0.49 -14.55
N ARG A 140 2.82 -0.44 -13.32
CA ARG A 140 2.75 -1.52 -12.33
C ARG A 140 1.35 -1.66 -11.76
#